data_AF-A0A6P0IXM1-F1
#
_entry.id   AF-A0A6P0IXM1-F1
#
_cell.length_a   1.000
_cell.length_b   1.000
_cell.length_c   1.000
_cell.angle_alpha   90.00
_cell.angle_beta   90.00
_cell.angle_gamma   90.00
#
_symmetry.space_group_name_H-M   'P 1'
#
loop_
_entity.id
_entity.type
_entity.pdbx_description
1 polymer ?
#
loop_
_entity_poly.entity_id
_entity_poly.type
_entity_poly.pdbx_seq_one_letter_code
_entity_poly.pdbx_strand_id
1 'polypeptide(L)'
;QLILRDGGKISTEAFKNKDFQVKGGNIYIKTEFLIAFPATPPDGSDILTRAPTGQGGDITIKALSDTLSIVGDIQERSATDDNERNDIDASGRINGEVDIDPIENFDEREPNSLPTEPGNDQLYQRCQPGNSTGSRFINTGRGGLPPRPGEISSNSHWEDLRRPSARGRYRSRTALVKPPVKPPTTRKRKRIIEAQGLMIDADGNIFLTANPTTVTPDGSWRLSGKCGEM
;
A
#
# COMPACT_ATOMS: atom_id res chain seq x y z
N GLN A 1 9.73 9.42 20.80
CA GLN A 1 8.50 9.54 19.98
C GLN A 1 7.50 10.50 20.64
N LEU A 2 6.78 11.27 19.84
CA LEU A 2 5.66 12.13 20.22
C LEU A 2 4.40 11.54 19.60
N ILE A 3 3.36 11.34 20.41
CA ILE A 3 2.08 10.79 19.96
C ILE A 3 0.99 11.81 20.29
N LEU A 4 0.27 12.24 19.26
CA LEU A 4 -0.90 13.11 19.32
C LEU A 4 -2.15 12.25 19.14
N ARG A 5 -3.07 12.31 20.10
CA ARG A 5 -4.32 11.54 20.13
C ARG A 5 -5.35 12.24 21.00
N ASP A 6 -6.61 11.84 20.86
CA ASP A 6 -7.72 12.21 21.76
C ASP A 6 -7.89 13.74 21.92
N GLY A 7 -7.67 14.53 20.87
CA GLY A 7 -7.77 15.99 20.92
C GLY A 7 -6.63 16.69 21.68
N GLY A 8 -5.47 16.04 21.79
CA GLY A 8 -4.32 16.56 22.54
C GLY A 8 -3.73 17.83 21.90
N LYS A 9 -3.40 18.83 22.72
CA LYS A 9 -2.93 20.14 22.24
C LYS A 9 -1.59 20.53 22.85
N ILE A 10 -0.61 20.86 22.01
CA ILE A 10 0.64 21.52 22.39
C ILE A 10 0.50 22.99 21.99
N SER A 11 0.46 23.91 22.95
CA SER A 11 0.16 25.31 22.64
C SER A 11 0.97 26.29 23.45
N THR A 12 1.39 27.36 22.78
CA THR A 12 2.02 28.57 23.33
C THR A 12 1.30 29.82 22.78
N GLU A 13 -0.02 29.72 22.60
CA GLU A 13 -0.86 30.79 22.08
C GLU A 13 -0.82 32.05 22.96
N ALA A 14 -0.80 33.20 22.31
CA ALA A 14 -1.05 34.48 22.94
C ALA A 14 -2.54 34.82 22.86
N PHE A 15 -3.12 35.25 23.99
CA PHE A 15 -4.50 35.69 24.03
C PHE A 15 -4.67 37.09 23.43
N LYS A 16 -5.85 37.34 22.87
CA LYS A 16 -6.21 38.65 22.32
C LYS A 16 -6.12 39.73 23.42
N ASN A 17 -5.29 40.74 23.18
CA ASN A 17 -5.17 41.92 24.04
C ASN A 17 -5.46 43.19 23.23
N LYS A 18 -6.24 44.11 23.78
CA LYS A 18 -6.66 45.35 23.10
C LYS A 18 -5.61 46.45 23.14
N ASP A 19 -4.73 46.41 24.14
CA ASP A 19 -3.81 47.49 24.49
C ASP A 19 -2.41 47.23 23.91
N PHE A 20 -2.05 45.95 23.73
CA PHE A 20 -0.73 45.55 23.23
C PHE A 20 -0.79 44.41 22.22
N GLN A 21 0.16 44.42 21.29
CA GLN A 21 0.42 43.28 20.42
C GLN A 21 1.24 42.27 21.21
N VAL A 22 0.69 41.06 21.38
CA VAL A 22 1.36 39.97 22.11
C VAL A 22 1.78 38.93 21.10
N LYS A 23 3.04 38.49 21.17
CA LYS A 23 3.55 37.42 20.32
C LYS A 23 3.24 36.04 20.92
N GLY A 24 2.98 35.07 20.07
CA GLY A 24 2.92 33.67 20.46
C GLY A 24 4.31 33.18 20.85
N GLY A 25 4.39 32.21 21.76
CA GLY A 25 5.66 31.57 22.09
C GLY A 25 6.09 30.60 20.99
N ASN A 26 7.39 30.38 20.82
CA ASN A 26 7.90 29.42 19.85
C ASN A 26 7.83 27.99 20.41
N ILE A 27 7.59 27.01 19.53
CA ILE A 27 7.60 25.58 19.85
C ILE A 27 8.79 24.93 19.14
N TYR A 28 9.63 24.24 19.91
CA TYR A 28 10.70 23.40 19.37
C TYR A 28 10.48 21.95 19.81
N ILE A 29 10.21 21.07 18.85
CA ILE A 29 9.97 19.64 19.08
C ILE A 29 11.12 18.86 18.46
N LYS A 30 11.86 18.11 19.30
CA LYS A 30 12.84 17.12 18.83
C LYS A 30 12.36 15.73 19.23
N THR A 31 12.05 14.89 18.24
CA THR A 31 11.52 13.53 18.47
C THR A 31 12.01 12.58 17.38
N GLU A 32 12.06 11.29 17.63
CA GLU A 32 12.33 10.29 16.58
C GLU A 32 11.15 10.18 15.60
N PHE A 33 9.94 9.99 16.15
CA PHE A 33 8.69 9.94 15.40
C PHE A 33 7.70 10.95 15.95
N LEU A 34 6.95 11.61 15.08
CA LEU A 34 5.72 12.32 15.39
C LEU A 34 4.56 11.52 14.80
N ILE A 35 3.66 11.04 15.65
CA ILE A 35 2.52 10.22 15.22
C ILE A 35 1.24 10.95 15.62
N ALA A 36 0.43 11.35 14.64
CA ALA A 36 -0.89 11.90 14.86
C ALA A 36 -1.97 10.86 14.54
N PHE A 37 -2.72 10.44 15.55
CA PHE A 37 -3.88 9.59 15.34
C PHE A 37 -4.98 10.35 14.59
N PRO A 38 -5.91 9.65 13.90
CA PRO A 38 -7.05 10.31 13.26
C PRO A 38 -7.79 11.21 14.25
N ALA A 39 -8.20 12.39 13.79
CA ALA A 39 -8.99 13.30 14.59
C ALA A 39 -10.26 12.61 15.11
N THR A 40 -10.64 12.94 16.35
CA THR A 40 -11.80 12.33 17.01
C THR A 40 -12.79 13.46 17.31
N PRO A 41 -14.01 13.46 16.76
CA PRO A 41 -14.93 14.57 16.93
C PRO A 41 -15.07 15.00 18.41
N PRO A 42 -15.11 16.32 18.70
CA PRO A 42 -15.28 17.40 17.72
C PRO A 42 -13.98 17.89 17.04
N ASP A 43 -12.81 17.64 17.61
CA ASP A 43 -11.53 18.22 17.14
C ASP A 43 -10.41 17.19 17.03
N GLY A 44 -9.38 17.51 16.25
CA GLY A 44 -8.15 16.73 16.25
C GLY A 44 -7.15 17.24 17.28
N SER A 45 -5.93 16.73 17.16
CA SER A 45 -4.80 17.06 18.01
C SER A 45 -3.91 18.09 17.33
N ASP A 46 -3.56 19.15 18.04
CA ASP A 46 -2.97 20.34 17.43
C ASP A 46 -1.65 20.79 18.06
N ILE A 47 -0.83 21.48 17.26
CA ILE A 47 0.38 22.19 17.68
C ILE A 47 0.22 23.67 17.32
N LEU A 48 0.06 24.54 18.32
CA LEU A 48 -0.41 25.90 18.13
C LEU A 48 0.51 26.96 18.76
N THR A 49 0.89 27.98 18.00
CA THR A 49 1.66 29.14 18.51
C THR A 49 0.94 30.46 18.20
N ARG A 50 -0.39 30.40 18.06
CA ARG A 50 -1.18 31.50 17.49
C ARG A 50 -1.12 32.78 18.32
N ALA A 51 -1.24 33.92 17.64
CA ALA A 51 -1.24 35.23 18.27
C ALA A 51 -2.15 36.23 17.53
N PRO A 52 -3.44 36.33 17.90
CA PRO A 52 -4.43 37.11 17.12
C PRO A 52 -4.12 38.61 16.98
N THR A 53 -3.36 39.21 17.89
CA THR A 53 -3.03 40.66 17.86
C THR A 53 -1.57 40.94 17.54
N GLY A 54 -0.69 39.93 17.60
CA GLY A 54 0.75 40.05 17.35
C GLY A 54 1.25 39.05 16.31
N GLN A 55 2.53 38.70 16.40
CA GLN A 55 3.14 37.70 15.53
C GLN A 55 2.93 36.31 16.13
N GLY A 56 2.51 35.32 15.34
CA GLY A 56 2.52 33.93 15.76
C GLY A 56 3.94 33.46 16.09
N GLY A 57 4.08 32.51 17.01
CA GLY A 57 5.40 31.96 17.32
C GLY A 57 5.87 30.99 16.24
N ASP A 58 7.18 30.79 16.12
CA ASP A 58 7.73 29.82 15.18
C ASP A 58 7.58 28.39 15.72
N ILE A 59 7.29 27.44 14.84
CA ILE A 59 7.19 26.02 15.14
C ILE A 59 8.30 25.30 14.38
N THR A 60 9.24 24.71 15.10
CA THR A 60 10.28 23.85 14.51
C THR A 60 10.08 22.41 14.99
N ILE A 61 9.87 21.48 14.06
CA ILE A 61 9.73 20.06 14.33
C ILE A 61 10.90 19.32 13.69
N LYS A 62 11.80 18.79 14.52
CA LYS A 62 12.91 17.93 14.12
C LYS A 62 12.58 16.47 14.39
N ALA A 63 12.26 15.74 13.34
CA ALA A 63 11.87 14.33 13.39
C ALA A 63 13.04 13.43 12.95
N LEU A 64 13.70 12.74 13.87
CA LEU A 64 15.06 12.19 13.74
C LEU A 64 15.17 10.78 13.09
N SER A 65 14.13 10.25 12.45
CA SER A 65 14.15 8.88 11.91
C SER A 65 14.70 8.79 10.48
N ASP A 66 15.35 7.67 10.16
CA ASP A 66 15.88 7.28 8.83
C ASP A 66 14.77 6.83 7.83
N THR A 67 13.50 6.99 8.19
CA THR A 67 12.31 6.58 7.45
C THR A 67 11.15 7.45 7.92
N LEU A 68 10.15 7.72 7.07
CA LEU A 68 8.94 8.54 7.32
C LEU A 68 8.68 8.89 8.81
N SER A 69 9.27 10.01 9.26
CA SER A 69 9.34 10.38 10.68
C SER A 69 8.07 11.05 11.22
N ILE A 70 7.18 11.46 10.32
CA ILE A 70 5.88 12.06 10.64
C ILE A 70 4.79 11.20 10.01
N VAL A 71 3.90 10.66 10.85
CA VAL A 71 2.89 9.69 10.46
C VAL A 71 1.53 10.14 10.95
N GLY A 72 0.53 10.11 10.06
CA GLY A 72 -0.84 10.55 10.36
C GLY A 72 -1.27 11.74 9.52
N ASP A 73 -2.50 12.20 9.73
CA ASP A 73 -3.07 13.37 9.03
C ASP A 73 -2.90 14.63 9.86
N ILE A 74 -1.65 15.04 10.09
CA ILE A 74 -1.30 16.34 10.70
C ILE A 74 -0.65 17.23 9.64
N GLN A 75 -1.12 18.47 9.53
CA GLN A 75 -0.72 19.38 8.45
C GLN A 75 -0.64 20.81 8.97
N GLU A 76 0.23 21.61 8.34
CA GLU A 76 0.22 23.05 8.55
C GLU A 76 -1.02 23.66 7.88
N ARG A 77 -1.92 24.20 8.70
CA ARG A 77 -3.14 24.90 8.28
C ARG A 77 -3.76 25.63 9.48
N SER A 78 -4.72 26.51 9.21
CA SER A 78 -5.45 27.19 10.28
C SER A 78 -6.22 26.21 11.14
N ALA A 79 -5.92 26.19 12.43
CA ALA A 79 -6.64 25.44 13.44
C ALA A 79 -7.92 26.20 13.80
N THR A 80 -9.05 25.52 13.67
CA THR A 80 -10.38 26.06 13.95
C THR A 80 -11.15 25.07 14.79
N ASP A 81 -11.86 25.54 15.80
CA ASP A 81 -12.69 24.70 16.64
C ASP A 81 -13.71 23.89 15.81
N ASP A 82 -13.97 22.66 16.25
CA ASP A 82 -14.86 21.67 15.66
C ASP A 82 -14.54 21.29 14.19
N ASN A 83 -13.26 21.31 13.79
CA ASN A 83 -12.87 21.05 12.39
C ASN A 83 -12.48 19.60 12.09
N GLU A 84 -12.49 18.75 13.12
CA GLU A 84 -12.16 17.32 13.05
C GLU A 84 -10.81 17.07 12.35
N ARG A 85 -9.79 17.89 12.63
CA ARG A 85 -8.47 17.85 11.97
C ARG A 85 -7.35 17.99 12.97
N ASN A 86 -6.20 17.37 12.68
CA ASN A 86 -4.95 17.66 13.39
C ASN A 86 -4.21 18.76 12.64
N ASP A 87 -3.88 19.84 13.34
CA ASP A 87 -3.36 21.06 12.74
C ASP A 87 -2.06 21.53 13.39
N ILE A 88 -1.18 22.10 12.56
CA ILE A 88 -0.02 22.89 12.99
C ILE A 88 -0.31 24.33 12.58
N ASP A 89 -0.42 25.23 13.55
CA ASP A 89 -0.86 26.60 13.29
C ASP A 89 -0.01 27.64 14.03
N ALA A 90 0.78 28.36 13.24
CA ALA A 90 1.59 29.51 13.66
C ALA A 90 0.96 30.86 13.28
N SER A 91 -0.36 30.93 13.13
CA SER A 91 -1.05 32.13 12.67
C SER A 91 -0.99 33.29 13.65
N GLY A 92 -0.90 34.50 13.10
CA GLY A 92 -1.07 35.72 13.86
C GLY A 92 -1.45 36.87 12.95
N ARG A 93 -1.40 38.10 13.46
CA ARG A 93 -1.41 39.29 12.60
C ARG A 93 -0.25 39.25 11.59
N ILE A 94 0.86 38.67 12.02
CA ILE A 94 1.98 38.25 11.19
C ILE A 94 2.20 36.77 11.54
N ASN A 95 2.27 35.89 10.54
CA ASN A 95 2.48 34.46 10.81
C ASN A 95 3.91 34.22 11.32
N GLY A 96 4.04 33.26 12.24
CA GLY A 96 5.32 32.62 12.53
C GLY A 96 5.69 31.63 11.41
N GLU A 97 6.91 31.14 11.44
CA GLU A 97 7.40 30.13 10.51
C GLU A 97 7.11 28.72 11.04
N VAL A 98 6.67 27.82 10.16
CA VAL A 98 6.56 26.39 10.46
C VAL A 98 7.64 25.65 9.67
N ASP A 99 8.66 25.21 10.38
CA ASP A 99 9.78 24.44 9.84
C ASP A 99 9.66 22.98 10.29
N ILE A 100 9.41 22.10 9.33
CA ILE A 100 9.29 20.67 9.55
C ILE A 100 10.48 20.02 8.85
N ASP A 101 11.50 19.71 9.64
CA ASP A 101 12.76 19.12 9.23
C ASP A 101 12.72 17.63 9.63
N PRO A 102 12.22 16.73 8.75
CA PRO A 102 12.57 15.33 8.90
C PRO A 102 14.10 15.31 8.74
N ILE A 103 14.82 14.90 9.79
CA ILE A 103 16.25 14.68 9.59
C ILE A 103 16.32 13.49 8.64
N GLU A 104 16.54 13.82 7.37
CA GLU A 104 16.90 12.88 6.33
C GLU A 104 18.29 12.37 6.67
N ASN A 105 18.37 11.46 7.64
CA ASN A 105 19.34 10.38 7.55
C ASN A 105 18.84 9.41 6.46
N PHE A 106 18.65 9.95 5.25
CA PHE A 106 18.91 9.20 4.03
C PHE A 106 20.43 8.99 4.02
N ASP A 107 20.91 8.13 4.93
CA ASP A 107 21.92 7.20 4.47
C ASP A 107 21.21 6.49 3.33
N GLU A 108 21.50 6.93 2.10
CA GLU A 108 21.25 6.13 0.91
C GLU A 108 21.80 4.76 1.29
N ARG A 109 20.92 3.85 1.76
CA ARG A 109 21.27 2.46 1.87
C ARG A 109 21.42 2.07 0.42
N GLU A 110 22.64 2.28 -0.07
CA GLU A 110 23.14 1.80 -1.34
C GLU A 110 22.46 0.45 -1.51
N PRO A 111 21.59 0.29 -2.51
CA PRO A 111 20.66 -0.83 -2.57
C PRO A 111 21.52 -2.06 -2.37
N ASN A 112 21.35 -2.74 -1.21
CA ASN A 112 22.25 -3.80 -0.74
C ASN A 112 22.66 -4.58 -1.97
N SER A 113 23.93 -4.46 -2.37
CA SER A 113 24.36 -4.90 -3.69
C SER A 113 23.75 -6.27 -3.96
N LEU A 114 22.90 -6.34 -4.99
CA LEU A 114 22.25 -7.59 -5.34
C LEU A 114 23.35 -8.65 -5.39
N PRO A 115 23.20 -9.79 -4.70
CA PRO A 115 24.19 -10.84 -4.76
C PRO A 115 24.55 -11.08 -6.22
N THR A 116 25.83 -10.88 -6.58
CA THR A 116 26.31 -11.02 -7.95
C THR A 116 26.05 -12.44 -8.48
N GLU A 117 25.92 -13.38 -7.55
CA GLU A 117 25.56 -14.77 -7.78
C GLU A 117 24.06 -14.93 -7.53
N PRO A 118 23.24 -15.38 -8.51
CA PRO A 118 21.89 -15.82 -8.23
C PRO A 118 21.95 -16.88 -7.13
N GLY A 119 21.08 -16.76 -6.12
CA GLY A 119 20.96 -17.77 -5.07
C GLY A 119 20.83 -19.15 -5.71
N ASN A 120 21.62 -20.12 -5.26
CA ASN A 120 21.52 -21.49 -5.73
C ASN A 120 20.14 -22.02 -5.28
N ASP A 121 19.15 -21.95 -6.16
CA ASP A 121 17.84 -22.52 -5.92
C ASP A 121 18.03 -24.01 -5.66
N GLN A 122 17.98 -24.42 -4.38
CA GLN A 122 17.83 -25.82 -4.03
C GLN A 122 16.40 -26.22 -4.36
N LEU A 123 16.13 -26.38 -5.66
CA LEU A 123 14.93 -27.02 -6.16
C LEU A 123 14.92 -28.42 -5.54
N TYR A 124 14.03 -28.61 -4.57
CA TYR A 124 13.85 -29.90 -3.93
C TYR A 124 13.31 -30.87 -4.98
N GLN A 125 14.22 -31.62 -5.62
CA GLN A 125 13.89 -32.62 -6.62
C GLN A 125 13.24 -33.82 -5.92
N ARG A 126 11.95 -33.70 -5.61
CA ARG A 126 11.11 -34.86 -5.35
C ARG A 126 10.24 -35.11 -6.57
N CYS A 127 10.30 -36.37 -7.01
CA CYS A 127 9.68 -36.98 -8.19
C CYS A 127 10.54 -36.88 -9.46
N GLN A 128 11.35 -37.91 -9.72
CA GLN A 128 11.79 -38.25 -11.08
C GLN A 128 10.62 -38.99 -11.76
N PRO A 129 10.02 -38.45 -12.83
CA PRO A 129 9.02 -39.17 -13.60
C PRO A 129 9.72 -40.27 -14.41
N GLY A 130 9.29 -41.51 -14.23
CA GLY A 130 9.64 -42.59 -15.15
C GLY A 130 9.09 -42.27 -16.55
N ASN A 131 9.97 -42.24 -17.55
CA ASN A 131 9.67 -42.24 -18.99
C ASN A 131 8.46 -41.40 -19.45
N SER A 132 8.48 -40.09 -19.19
CA SER A 132 7.63 -39.14 -19.92
C SER A 132 8.51 -38.18 -20.72
N THR A 133 8.29 -38.10 -22.03
CA THR A 133 8.87 -37.08 -22.92
C THR A 133 8.73 -35.69 -22.27
N GLY A 134 9.87 -35.11 -21.88
CA GLY A 134 9.94 -34.00 -20.93
C GLY A 134 9.33 -32.71 -21.47
N SER A 135 8.42 -32.11 -20.70
CA SER A 135 8.01 -30.72 -20.87
C SER A 135 9.12 -29.79 -20.36
N ARG A 136 9.60 -28.90 -21.22
CA ARG A 136 10.63 -27.89 -20.89
C ARG A 136 9.97 -26.56 -20.58
N PHE A 137 10.12 -26.07 -19.35
CA PHE A 137 9.80 -24.69 -18.99
C PHE A 137 11.07 -23.85 -19.10
N ILE A 138 11.04 -22.80 -19.93
CA ILE A 138 12.13 -21.83 -20.05
C ILE A 138 11.62 -20.50 -19.51
N ASN A 139 12.12 -20.09 -18.34
CA ASN A 139 12.01 -18.71 -17.91
C ASN A 139 13.25 -17.95 -18.38
N THR A 140 13.18 -17.33 -19.56
CA THR A 140 14.19 -16.34 -19.96
C THR A 140 13.90 -15.06 -19.18
N GLY A 141 14.36 -14.99 -17.93
CA GLY A 141 14.24 -13.78 -17.12
C GLY A 141 14.77 -12.59 -17.91
N ARG A 142 13.89 -11.66 -18.28
CA ARG A 142 14.32 -10.39 -18.87
C ARG A 142 14.72 -9.48 -17.72
N GLY A 143 15.98 -9.60 -17.33
CA GLY A 143 16.61 -8.66 -16.43
C GLY A 143 16.43 -7.25 -16.98
N GLY A 144 15.67 -6.45 -16.24
CA GLY A 144 15.63 -5.01 -16.35
C GLY A 144 15.48 -4.52 -14.92
N LEU A 145 16.41 -3.66 -14.49
CA LEU A 145 16.20 -2.90 -13.26
C LEU A 145 14.84 -2.19 -13.43
N PRO A 146 13.87 -2.38 -12.50
CA PRO A 146 12.66 -1.59 -12.54
C PRO A 146 13.04 -0.11 -12.54
N PRO A 147 12.34 0.74 -13.32
CA PRO A 147 12.63 2.16 -13.35
C PRO A 147 12.52 2.73 -11.94
N ARG A 148 13.32 3.75 -11.65
CA ARG A 148 13.25 4.44 -10.36
C ARG A 148 11.84 5.01 -10.17
N PRO A 149 11.33 5.11 -8.93
CA PRO A 149 10.07 5.80 -8.68
C PRO A 149 10.09 7.20 -9.33
N GLY A 150 9.21 7.42 -10.31
CA GLY A 150 9.14 8.67 -11.10
C GLY A 150 9.64 8.59 -12.55
N GLU A 151 10.33 7.53 -12.96
CA GLU A 151 10.71 7.32 -14.37
C GLU A 151 9.64 6.51 -15.12
N ILE A 152 9.14 7.06 -16.23
CA ILE A 152 8.21 6.35 -17.13
C ILE A 152 9.03 5.50 -18.10
N SER A 153 8.99 4.17 -17.95
CA SER A 153 9.56 3.25 -18.92
C SER A 153 8.63 3.08 -20.13
N SER A 154 9.18 3.13 -21.34
CA SER A 154 8.44 2.92 -22.59
C SER A 154 7.90 1.50 -22.79
N ASN A 155 8.21 0.57 -21.86
CA ASN A 155 7.75 -0.82 -21.87
C ASN A 155 6.60 -1.08 -20.89
N SER A 156 5.71 -0.10 -20.65
CA SER A 156 4.51 -0.32 -19.85
C SER A 156 3.58 -1.28 -20.59
N HIS A 157 3.68 -2.58 -20.29
CA HIS A 157 2.62 -3.51 -20.62
C HIS A 157 1.32 -3.07 -19.92
N TRP A 158 0.18 -3.29 -20.58
CA TRP A 158 -1.14 -2.99 -20.05
C TRP A 158 -1.32 -3.61 -18.66
N GLU A 159 -1.33 -2.77 -17.62
CA GLU A 159 -1.74 -3.19 -16.28
C GLU A 159 -3.27 -3.15 -16.20
N ASP A 160 -3.91 -4.32 -16.15
CA ASP A 160 -5.33 -4.43 -15.79
C ASP A 160 -5.48 -4.21 -14.27
N LEU A 161 -5.39 -2.95 -13.85
CA LEU A 161 -5.74 -2.54 -12.49
C LEU A 161 -7.27 -2.59 -12.34
N ARG A 162 -7.81 -3.80 -12.15
CA ARG A 162 -9.21 -3.97 -11.75
C ARG A 162 -9.43 -3.34 -10.38
N ARG A 163 -10.09 -2.17 -10.35
CA ARG A 163 -10.64 -1.58 -9.12
C ARG A 163 -11.55 -2.61 -8.43
N PRO A 164 -11.37 -2.91 -7.13
CA PRO A 164 -12.31 -3.72 -6.38
C PRO A 164 -13.69 -3.03 -6.41
N SER A 165 -14.67 -3.65 -7.06
CA SER A 165 -16.03 -3.11 -7.08
C SER A 165 -16.63 -3.10 -5.66
N ALA A 166 -17.33 -2.03 -5.29
CA ALA A 166 -17.93 -1.80 -3.97
C ALA A 166 -19.12 -2.73 -3.61
N ARG A 167 -19.22 -3.92 -4.25
CA ARG A 167 -20.28 -4.91 -3.99
C ARG A 167 -19.71 -6.23 -3.49
N GLY A 168 -18.99 -6.16 -2.38
CA GLY A 168 -18.62 -7.33 -1.59
C GLY A 168 -18.74 -6.99 -0.11
N ARG A 169 -19.96 -6.96 0.43
CA ARG A 169 -20.16 -6.84 1.89
C ARG A 169 -19.62 -8.11 2.55
N TYR A 170 -18.36 -8.09 2.97
CA TYR A 170 -17.83 -9.08 3.89
C TYR A 170 -18.46 -8.80 5.26
N ARG A 171 -19.66 -9.35 5.52
CA ARG A 171 -20.24 -9.38 6.86
C ARG A 171 -19.44 -10.38 7.68
N SER A 172 -18.44 -9.89 8.40
CA SER A 172 -17.80 -10.67 9.47
C SER A 172 -18.81 -10.81 10.62
N ARG A 173 -19.58 -11.90 10.63
CA ARG A 173 -20.29 -12.38 11.82
C ARG A 173 -19.50 -13.58 12.37
N THR A 174 -18.46 -13.31 13.13
CA THR A 174 -17.90 -14.31 14.05
C THR A 174 -18.77 -14.36 15.30
N ALA A 175 -19.88 -15.07 15.20
CA ALA A 175 -20.59 -15.58 16.37
C ALA A 175 -19.74 -16.70 16.97
N LEU A 176 -19.38 -16.58 18.25
CA LEU A 176 -18.77 -17.65 19.05
C LEU A 176 -19.79 -18.80 19.21
N VAL A 177 -19.79 -19.74 18.28
CA VAL A 177 -20.52 -21.01 18.41
C VAL A 177 -19.50 -22.10 18.72
N LYS A 178 -19.54 -22.66 19.93
CA LYS A 178 -18.82 -23.90 20.27
C LYS A 178 -19.55 -25.08 19.63
N PRO A 179 -19.00 -25.79 18.63
CA PRO A 179 -19.64 -26.98 18.10
C PRO A 179 -19.39 -28.19 19.02
N PRO A 180 -20.34 -29.11 19.17
CA PRO A 180 -20.13 -30.35 19.92
C PRO A 180 -19.18 -31.27 19.13
N VAL A 181 -18.15 -31.77 19.83
CA VAL A 181 -17.19 -32.73 19.28
C VAL A 181 -17.88 -34.08 19.09
N LYS A 182 -18.18 -34.42 17.83
CA LYS A 182 -18.42 -35.81 17.43
C LYS A 182 -17.14 -36.36 16.77
N PRO A 183 -16.70 -37.58 17.11
CA PRO A 183 -15.51 -38.17 16.52
C PRO A 183 -15.67 -38.33 15.00
N PRO A 184 -14.62 -38.06 14.20
CA PRO A 184 -14.72 -38.05 12.75
C PRO A 184 -14.88 -39.47 12.22
N THR A 185 -16.04 -39.78 11.66
CA THR A 185 -16.19 -40.90 10.72
C THR A 185 -15.34 -40.60 9.49
N THR A 186 -14.33 -41.41 9.23
CA THR A 186 -13.39 -41.28 8.11
C THR A 186 -14.11 -41.43 6.77
N ARG A 187 -14.51 -40.31 6.16
CA ARG A 187 -14.91 -40.28 4.75
C ARG A 187 -13.67 -40.57 3.90
N LYS A 188 -13.70 -41.64 3.10
CA LYS A 188 -12.67 -41.93 2.10
C LYS A 188 -12.40 -40.67 1.27
N ARG A 189 -11.16 -40.19 1.27
CA ARG A 189 -10.75 -39.00 0.50
C ARG A 189 -10.96 -39.29 -0.98
N LYS A 190 -11.74 -38.46 -1.68
CA LYS A 190 -11.80 -38.51 -3.15
C LYS A 190 -10.41 -38.14 -3.68
N ARG A 191 -9.88 -38.96 -4.57
CA ARG A 191 -8.58 -38.71 -5.22
C ARG A 191 -8.71 -37.43 -6.05
N ILE A 192 -7.84 -36.46 -5.78
CA ILE A 192 -7.68 -35.28 -6.62
C ILE A 192 -6.95 -35.74 -7.88
N ILE A 193 -7.48 -35.41 -9.05
CA ILE A 193 -6.91 -35.74 -10.36
C ILE A 193 -6.68 -34.42 -11.08
N GLU A 194 -5.51 -34.23 -11.67
CA GLU A 194 -5.19 -33.02 -12.42
C GLU A 194 -5.96 -32.95 -13.74
N ALA A 195 -6.35 -31.75 -14.15
CA ALA A 195 -6.96 -31.51 -15.44
C ALA A 195 -5.92 -31.69 -16.55
N GLN A 196 -6.26 -32.50 -17.55
CA GLN A 196 -5.43 -32.77 -18.72
C GLN A 196 -5.88 -31.96 -19.95
N GLY A 197 -7.02 -31.28 -19.86
CA GLY A 197 -7.49 -30.41 -20.94
C GLY A 197 -8.68 -29.53 -20.56
N LEU A 198 -9.00 -28.63 -21.49
CA LEU A 198 -10.15 -27.73 -21.46
C LEU A 198 -11.22 -28.26 -22.42
N MET A 199 -12.48 -28.23 -21.99
CA MET A 199 -13.65 -28.49 -22.84
C MET A 199 -14.56 -27.26 -22.82
N ILE A 200 -15.15 -26.96 -23.97
CA ILE A 200 -16.17 -25.92 -24.12
C ILE A 200 -17.49 -26.65 -24.39
N ASP A 201 -18.52 -26.37 -23.61
CA ASP A 201 -19.86 -26.93 -23.86
C ASP A 201 -20.58 -26.18 -25.00
N ALA A 202 -21.79 -26.64 -25.34
CA ALA A 202 -22.60 -26.03 -26.40
C ALA A 202 -23.03 -24.58 -26.08
N ASP A 203 -23.02 -24.20 -24.80
CA ASP A 203 -23.39 -22.87 -24.31
C ASP A 203 -22.16 -21.94 -24.20
N GLY A 204 -20.96 -22.43 -24.52
CA GLY A 204 -19.71 -21.68 -24.47
C GLY A 204 -19.01 -21.67 -23.11
N ASN A 205 -19.48 -22.46 -22.13
CA ASN A 205 -18.84 -22.55 -20.82
C ASN A 205 -17.59 -23.43 -20.85
N ILE A 206 -16.58 -23.02 -20.10
CA ILE A 206 -15.28 -23.69 -20.06
C ILE A 206 -15.17 -24.59 -18.83
N PHE A 207 -14.85 -25.86 -19.05
CA PHE A 207 -14.61 -26.85 -17.98
C PHE A 207 -13.22 -27.48 -18.08
N LEU A 208 -12.56 -27.64 -16.93
CA LEU A 208 -11.31 -28.36 -16.79
C LEU A 208 -11.61 -29.86 -16.58
N THR A 209 -11.06 -30.73 -17.44
CA THR A 209 -11.31 -32.18 -17.38
C THR A 209 -10.01 -32.97 -17.36
N ALA A 210 -10.01 -34.11 -16.67
CA ALA A 210 -8.88 -35.05 -16.66
C ALA A 210 -8.85 -35.95 -17.92
N ASN A 211 -9.96 -36.06 -18.66
CA ASN A 211 -10.07 -36.87 -19.88
C ASN A 211 -10.75 -36.04 -20.98
N PRO A 212 -10.04 -35.11 -21.63
CA PRO A 212 -10.60 -34.38 -22.76
C PRO A 212 -10.85 -35.33 -23.93
N THR A 213 -12.05 -35.30 -24.51
CA THR A 213 -12.29 -35.94 -25.81
C THR A 213 -11.64 -35.08 -26.88
N THR A 214 -10.81 -35.68 -27.74
CA THR A 214 -10.29 -35.01 -28.93
C THR A 214 -11.46 -34.70 -29.85
N VAL A 215 -11.96 -33.46 -29.82
CA VAL A 215 -12.93 -33.00 -30.81
C VAL A 215 -12.13 -32.56 -32.03
N THR A 216 -12.32 -33.22 -33.17
CA THR A 216 -11.87 -32.70 -34.46
C THR A 216 -12.60 -31.37 -34.68
N PRO A 217 -11.92 -30.21 -34.73
CA PRO A 217 -12.59 -28.96 -34.99
C PRO A 217 -12.96 -28.95 -36.48
N ASP A 218 -14.23 -29.20 -36.81
CA ASP A 218 -14.77 -28.86 -38.12
C ASP A 218 -14.86 -27.33 -38.19
N GLY A 219 -13.80 -26.71 -38.71
CA GLY A 219 -13.72 -25.26 -38.86
C GLY A 219 -12.31 -24.77 -39.18
N SER A 220 -11.89 -24.90 -40.43
CA SER A 220 -10.65 -24.29 -40.92
C SER A 220 -10.76 -22.76 -40.91
N TRP A 221 -10.01 -22.09 -40.03
CA TRP A 221 -9.85 -20.63 -40.02
C TRP A 221 -8.76 -20.14 -41.00
N ARG A 222 -8.26 -21.02 -41.88
CA ARG A 222 -7.29 -20.65 -42.91
C ARG A 222 -8.00 -19.99 -44.10
N LEU A 223 -8.03 -18.66 -44.11
CA LEU A 223 -8.09 -17.93 -45.38
C LEU A 223 -6.76 -18.17 -46.10
N SER A 224 -6.81 -18.92 -47.19
CA SER A 224 -5.65 -19.18 -48.06
C SER A 224 -5.30 -17.90 -48.81
N GLY A 225 -4.31 -17.14 -48.33
CA GLY A 225 -3.69 -16.07 -49.10
C GLY A 225 -2.95 -16.65 -50.31
N LYS A 226 -3.35 -16.27 -51.52
CA LYS A 226 -2.57 -16.53 -52.74
C LYS A 226 -1.41 -15.53 -52.80
N CYS A 227 -0.17 -16.04 -52.90
CA CYS A 227 0.95 -15.21 -53.34
C CYS A 227 0.87 -15.03 -54.87
N GLY A 228 0.98 -13.79 -55.35
CA GLY A 228 1.13 -13.48 -56.76
C GLY A 228 2.53 -13.85 -57.27
N GLU A 229 2.59 -14.40 -58.47
CA GLU A 229 3.83 -14.64 -59.23
C GLU A 229 4.40 -13.31 -59.75
N MET A 230 5.74 -13.21 -59.80
CA MET A 230 6.46 -12.30 -60.70
C MET A 230 6.67 -12.99 -62.05
#